data_AF-A0A9X4BZQ0-F1
#
_entry.id   AF-A0A9X4BZQ0-F1
#
_cell.length_a   1.000
_cell.length_b   1.000
_cell.length_c   1.000
_cell.angle_alpha   90.00
_cell.angle_beta   90.00
_cell.angle_gamma   90.00
#
_symmetry.space_group_name_H-M   'P 1'
#
loop_
_entity.id
_entity.type
_entity.pdbx_description
1 polymer ?
#
loop_
_entity_poly.entity_id
_entity_poly.type
_entity_poly.pdbx_seq_one_letter_code
_entity_poly.pdbx_strand_id
1 'polypeptide(L)'
;MFERNKLVPELMVTHLDNSLAFWVSCLGFSIAYQRAEDGFAYLDLNGAQVMLEQIDPNARQWLTAALSKPFGRGINLQIDVEAVGPVIRKLGEAGFALYRECRDTWYRADTVEVGQREFIVQDPDGYLVRLVERLGERRISSA
;
A
#
# COMPACT_ATOMS: atom_id res chain seq x y z
N MET A 1 2.95 23.87 -0.66
CA MET A 1 1.53 23.47 -0.76
C MET A 1 1.51 21.96 -0.86
N PHE A 2 0.66 21.28 -0.10
CA PHE A 2 0.53 19.82 -0.19
C PHE A 2 -0.05 19.46 -1.57
N GLU A 3 0.74 18.77 -2.40
CA GLU A 3 0.31 18.29 -3.71
C GLU A 3 -0.56 17.04 -3.53
N ARG A 4 -1.75 17.05 -4.12
CA ARG A 4 -2.73 15.96 -3.96
C ARG A 4 -2.78 15.12 -5.22
N ASN A 5 -2.69 13.81 -5.04
CA ASN A 5 -2.92 12.86 -6.12
C ASN A 5 -4.35 12.93 -6.63
N LYS A 6 -4.50 12.63 -7.92
CA LYS A 6 -5.80 12.55 -8.59
C LYS A 6 -6.60 11.32 -8.17
N LEU A 7 -5.93 10.28 -7.68
CA LEU A 7 -6.54 9.07 -7.15
C LEU A 7 -5.89 8.77 -5.79
N VAL A 8 -6.72 8.70 -4.76
CA VAL A 8 -6.27 8.42 -3.39
C VAL A 8 -7.25 7.39 -2.82
N PRO A 9 -6.83 6.14 -2.60
CA PRO A 9 -7.67 5.17 -1.90
C PRO A 9 -7.84 5.59 -0.44
N GLU A 10 -9.05 5.44 0.06
CA GLU A 10 -9.36 5.53 1.49
C GLU A 10 -9.67 4.12 2.01
N LEU A 11 -8.94 3.71 3.04
CA LEU A 11 -9.02 2.38 3.63
C LEU A 11 -9.64 2.48 5.01
N MET A 12 -10.75 1.78 5.20
CA MET A 12 -11.32 1.60 6.52
C MET A 12 -10.49 0.61 7.32
N VAL A 13 -10.09 0.98 8.53
CA VAL A 13 -9.22 0.17 9.40
C VAL A 13 -9.86 -0.10 10.75
N THR A 14 -9.54 -1.23 11.38
CA THR A 14 -10.10 -1.56 12.70
C THR A 14 -9.44 -0.78 13.83
N HIS A 15 -8.13 -0.57 13.75
CA HIS A 15 -7.36 0.18 14.75
C HIS A 15 -6.34 1.07 14.05
N LEU A 16 -6.54 2.38 14.09
CA LEU A 16 -5.69 3.34 13.38
C LEU A 16 -4.24 3.24 13.82
N ASP A 17 -3.97 3.11 15.13
CA ASP A 17 -2.60 3.04 15.65
C ASP A 17 -1.83 1.81 15.12
N ASN A 18 -2.50 0.65 15.00
CA ASN A 18 -1.91 -0.55 14.44
C ASN A 18 -1.62 -0.38 12.95
N SER A 19 -2.54 0.26 12.22
CA SER A 19 -2.34 0.57 10.81
C SER A 19 -1.22 1.59 10.63
N LEU A 20 -1.13 2.64 11.44
CA LEU A 20 -0.03 3.60 11.39
C LEU A 20 1.32 2.92 11.69
N ALA A 21 1.39 2.02 12.67
CA ALA A 21 2.61 1.25 12.93
C ALA A 21 3.06 0.43 11.70
N PHE A 22 2.11 -0.14 10.94
CA PHE A 22 2.41 -0.82 9.69
C PHE A 22 2.81 0.15 8.56
N TRP A 23 1.93 1.09 8.22
CA TRP A 23 2.09 1.97 7.06
C TRP A 23 3.25 2.97 7.23
N VAL A 24 3.40 3.57 8.41
CA VAL A 24 4.47 4.55 8.69
C VAL A 24 5.75 3.82 9.06
N SER A 25 5.75 3.04 10.14
CA SER A 25 7.00 2.49 10.68
C SER A 25 7.60 1.38 9.80
N CYS A 26 6.77 0.53 9.18
CA CYS A 26 7.26 -0.57 8.35
C CYS A 26 7.42 -0.18 6.88
N LEU A 27 6.38 0.41 6.26
CA LEU A 27 6.41 0.75 4.84
C LEU A 27 7.08 2.10 4.54
N GLY A 28 7.28 2.96 5.54
CA GLY A 28 8.02 4.21 5.41
C GLY A 28 7.17 5.41 4.98
N PHE A 29 5.83 5.30 5.01
CA PHE A 29 4.97 6.47 4.80
C PHE A 29 5.22 7.54 5.85
N SER A 30 4.92 8.78 5.51
CA SER A 30 4.81 9.91 6.42
C SER A 30 3.35 10.32 6.60
N ILE A 31 3.02 10.85 7.78
CA ILE A 31 1.70 11.44 8.01
C ILE A 31 1.73 12.86 7.44
N ALA A 32 0.99 13.09 6.35
CA ALA A 32 0.86 14.42 5.76
C ALA A 32 -0.01 15.33 6.65
N TYR A 33 -1.11 14.79 7.18
CA TYR A 33 -1.92 15.39 8.23
C TYR A 33 -2.87 14.33 8.82
N GLN A 34 -3.43 14.61 9.99
CA GLN A 34 -4.35 13.71 10.68
C GLN A 34 -5.44 14.49 11.43
N ARG A 35 -6.57 13.82 11.67
CA ARG A 35 -7.63 14.26 12.58
C ARG A 35 -7.84 13.12 13.57
N ALA A 36 -7.13 13.20 14.68
CA ALA A 36 -7.10 12.11 15.67
C ALA A 36 -8.47 11.93 16.31
N GLU A 37 -9.21 13.02 16.49
CA GLU A 37 -10.59 13.07 16.97
C GLU A 37 -11.58 12.31 16.06
N ASP A 38 -11.27 12.21 14.76
CA ASP A 38 -12.07 11.49 13.76
C ASP A 38 -11.52 10.09 13.47
N GLY A 39 -10.41 9.68 14.10
CA GLY A 39 -9.72 8.44 13.75
C GLY A 39 -9.21 8.42 12.31
N PHE A 40 -8.75 9.56 11.79
CA PHE A 40 -8.34 9.72 10.40
C PHE A 40 -6.86 10.10 10.25
N ALA A 41 -6.18 9.51 9.26
CA ALA A 41 -4.85 9.91 8.84
C ALA A 41 -4.70 9.94 7.31
N TYR A 42 -4.02 10.98 6.81
CA TYR A 42 -3.62 11.09 5.41
C TYR A 42 -2.13 10.84 5.29
N LEU A 43 -1.76 9.84 4.50
CA LEU A 43 -0.38 9.36 4.38
C LEU A 43 0.22 9.71 3.01
N ASP A 44 1.52 9.96 2.98
CA ASP A 44 2.31 10.18 1.76
C ASP A 44 3.63 9.40 1.81
N LEU A 45 3.96 8.75 0.70
CA LEU A 45 5.25 8.14 0.42
C LEU A 45 5.72 8.58 -0.96
N ASN A 46 6.53 9.63 -1.03
CA ASN A 46 7.07 10.18 -2.29
C ASN A 46 5.98 10.45 -3.33
N GLY A 47 4.84 11.00 -2.88
CA GLY A 47 3.69 11.26 -3.73
C GLY A 47 2.75 10.07 -3.92
N ALA A 48 3.04 8.85 -3.45
CA ALA A 48 2.02 7.81 -3.30
C ALA A 48 1.18 8.10 -2.06
N GLN A 49 -0.13 8.29 -2.22
CA GLN A 49 -1.01 8.79 -1.17
C GLN A 49 -2.12 7.81 -0.83
N VAL A 50 -2.39 7.63 0.47
CA VAL A 50 -3.42 6.74 1.01
C VAL A 50 -4.08 7.42 2.21
N MET A 51 -5.40 7.30 2.34
CA MET A 51 -6.13 7.72 3.53
C MET A 51 -6.48 6.50 4.38
N LEU A 52 -6.36 6.62 5.70
CA LEU A 52 -6.80 5.63 6.67
C LEU A 52 -7.91 6.25 7.52
N GLU A 53 -9.03 5.55 7.66
CA GLU A 53 -10.15 5.96 8.50
C GLU A 53 -10.53 4.81 9.43
N GLN A 54 -10.50 5.03 10.74
CA GLN A 54 -10.90 4.01 11.71
C GLN A 54 -12.41 3.79 11.65
N ILE A 55 -12.84 2.54 11.67
CA ILE A 55 -14.27 2.19 11.69
C ILE A 55 -14.93 2.76 12.95
N ASP A 56 -15.97 3.57 12.76
CA ASP A 56 -16.80 4.11 13.84
C ASP A 56 -18.30 3.92 13.48
N PRO A 57 -19.04 3.08 14.24
CA PRO A 57 -20.48 2.88 14.04
C PRO A 57 -21.33 4.16 14.14
N ASN A 58 -20.84 5.20 14.82
CA ASN A 58 -21.54 6.47 14.97
C ASN A 58 -21.22 7.45 13.83
N ALA A 59 -20.16 7.20 13.08
CA ALA A 59 -19.80 8.00 11.92
C ALA A 59 -20.61 7.56 10.69
N ARG A 60 -20.92 8.51 9.79
CA ARG A 60 -21.64 8.23 8.54
C ARG A 60 -20.69 7.75 7.44
N GLN A 61 -19.93 6.71 7.75
CA GLN A 61 -18.89 6.15 6.88
C GLN A 61 -19.49 5.49 5.63
N TRP A 62 -18.72 5.48 4.54
CA TRP A 62 -19.17 5.01 3.23
C TRP A 62 -19.11 3.49 3.10
N LEU A 63 -20.08 2.81 3.71
CA LEU A 63 -20.25 1.36 3.61
C LEU A 63 -21.35 1.00 2.64
N THR A 64 -21.02 0.23 1.61
CA THR A 64 -22.01 -0.36 0.68
C THR A 64 -22.51 -1.73 1.14
N ALA A 65 -21.76 -2.38 2.04
CA ALA A 65 -22.08 -3.66 2.68
C ALA A 65 -21.33 -3.79 4.01
N ALA A 66 -21.67 -4.81 4.81
CA ALA A 66 -20.97 -5.11 6.04
C ALA A 66 -19.49 -5.48 5.79
N LEU A 67 -18.59 -4.90 6.57
CA LEU A 67 -17.17 -5.23 6.53
C LEU A 67 -16.91 -6.64 7.09
N SER A 68 -16.10 -7.43 6.39
CA SER A 68 -15.62 -8.73 6.86
C SER A 68 -14.18 -8.93 6.45
N LYS A 69 -13.31 -9.30 7.40
CA LYS A 69 -11.88 -9.52 7.12
C LYS A 69 -11.65 -10.77 6.25
N PRO A 70 -10.60 -10.81 5.42
CA PRO A 70 -9.71 -9.68 5.11
C PRO A 70 -10.47 -8.60 4.34
N PHE A 71 -10.20 -7.33 4.66
CA PHE A 71 -10.72 -6.20 3.90
C PHE A 71 -10.02 -6.08 2.54
N GLY A 72 -10.61 -5.32 1.62
CA GLY A 72 -10.02 -5.13 0.29
C GLY A 72 -10.03 -6.37 -0.61
N ARG A 73 -10.96 -7.31 -0.40
CA ARG A 73 -11.11 -8.49 -1.26
C ARG A 73 -11.32 -8.08 -2.73
N GLY A 74 -10.41 -8.54 -3.60
CA GLY A 74 -10.44 -8.28 -5.04
C GLY A 74 -9.57 -7.11 -5.51
N ILE A 75 -8.91 -6.37 -4.60
CA ILE A 75 -7.97 -5.30 -4.95
C ILE A 75 -6.57 -5.57 -4.43
N ASN A 76 -5.58 -4.91 -5.05
CA ASN A 76 -4.27 -4.66 -4.45
C ASN A 76 -3.86 -3.22 -4.77
N LEU A 77 -3.11 -2.61 -3.87
CA LEU A 77 -2.54 -1.28 -4.07
C LEU A 77 -1.10 -1.44 -4.51
N GLN A 78 -0.82 -1.14 -5.78
CA GLN A 78 0.54 -1.04 -6.25
C GLN A 78 1.13 0.32 -5.86
N ILE A 79 2.26 0.29 -5.17
CA ILE A 79 2.98 1.47 -4.71
C ILE A 79 4.44 1.33 -5.13
N ASP A 80 4.92 2.30 -5.90
CA ASP A 80 6.32 2.35 -6.31
C ASP A 80 7.19 2.86 -5.14
N VAL A 81 8.30 2.20 -4.89
CA VAL A 81 9.29 2.54 -3.87
C VAL A 81 10.68 2.57 -4.48
N GLU A 82 11.59 3.32 -3.87
CA GLU A 82 12.97 3.41 -4.32
C GLU A 82 13.70 2.06 -4.25
N ALA A 83 13.48 1.30 -3.17
CA ALA A 83 14.03 -0.03 -3.02
C ALA A 83 13.16 -0.91 -2.12
N VAL A 84 12.91 -2.17 -2.53
CA VAL A 84 12.11 -3.09 -1.73
C VAL A 84 12.88 -3.71 -0.56
N GLY A 85 14.20 -3.86 -0.69
CA GLY A 85 15.05 -4.55 0.28
C GLY A 85 14.95 -3.97 1.71
N PRO A 86 15.09 -2.65 1.90
CA PRO A 86 14.91 -2.04 3.22
C PRO A 86 13.51 -2.23 3.81
N VAL A 87 12.46 -2.19 2.99
CA VAL A 87 11.07 -2.38 3.44
C VAL A 87 10.85 -3.81 3.92
N ILE A 88 11.34 -4.81 3.17
CA ILE A 88 11.26 -6.23 3.55
C ILE A 88 11.94 -6.48 4.90
N ARG A 89 13.11 -5.87 5.15
CA ARG A 89 13.80 -6.01 6.44
C ARG A 89 12.96 -5.47 7.59
N LYS A 90 12.42 -4.25 7.46
CA LYS A 90 11.56 -3.63 8.48
C LYS A 90 10.31 -4.47 8.76
N LEU A 91 9.68 -5.01 7.71
CA LEU A 91 8.52 -5.91 7.85
C LEU A 91 8.90 -7.18 8.62
N GLY A 92 10.04 -7.78 8.29
CA GLY A 92 10.55 -8.97 9.00
C GLY A 92 10.86 -8.70 10.47
N GLU A 93 11.51 -7.58 10.78
CA GLU A 93 11.79 -7.14 12.16
C GLU A 93 10.51 -6.89 12.97
N ALA A 94 9.46 -6.39 12.32
CA ALA A 94 8.14 -6.17 12.91
C ALA A 94 7.24 -7.44 12.91
N GLY A 95 7.72 -8.57 12.38
CA GLY A 95 6.99 -9.84 12.37
C GLY A 95 5.91 -9.99 11.30
N PHE A 96 5.90 -9.13 10.27
CA PHE A 96 4.97 -9.25 9.15
C PHE A 96 5.48 -10.22 8.09
N ALA A 97 4.69 -11.27 7.81
CA ALA A 97 4.97 -12.21 6.73
C ALA A 97 4.60 -11.62 5.36
N LEU A 98 5.40 -11.94 4.34
CA LEU A 98 5.06 -11.59 2.97
C LEU A 98 3.94 -12.52 2.47
N TYR A 99 2.88 -11.94 1.89
CA TYR A 99 1.83 -12.68 1.19
C TYR A 99 2.37 -13.31 -0.11
N ARG A 100 3.26 -12.58 -0.80
CA ARG A 100 4.07 -13.12 -1.90
C ARG A 100 5.52 -12.67 -1.75
N GLU A 101 6.44 -13.61 -1.86
CA GLU A 101 7.88 -13.35 -1.78
C GLU A 101 8.37 -12.39 -2.87
N CYS A 102 9.49 -11.74 -2.57
CA CYS A 102 10.12 -10.80 -3.47
C CYS A 102 10.69 -11.49 -4.71
N ARG A 103 10.38 -10.96 -5.89
CA ARG A 103 10.85 -11.50 -7.17
C ARG A 103 10.97 -10.41 -8.23
N ASP A 104 11.86 -10.63 -9.17
CA ASP A 104 11.97 -9.82 -10.38
C ASP A 104 10.97 -10.37 -11.40
N THR A 105 10.04 -9.53 -11.86
CA THR A 105 9.03 -9.88 -12.86
C THR A 105 9.08 -8.90 -14.02
N TRP A 106 9.02 -9.45 -15.23
CA TRP A 106 8.95 -8.67 -16.47
C TRP A 106 7.55 -8.82 -17.06
N TYR A 107 6.83 -7.72 -17.15
CA TYR A 107 5.48 -7.68 -17.69
C TYR A 107 5.49 -7.12 -19.10
N ARG A 108 4.90 -7.87 -20.04
CA ARG A 108 4.70 -7.38 -21.40
C ARG A 108 3.75 -6.18 -21.39
N ALA A 109 4.25 -5.02 -21.83
CA ALA A 109 3.48 -3.83 -22.14
C ALA A 109 3.67 -3.53 -23.63
N ASP A 110 2.71 -3.97 -24.44
CA ASP A 110 2.78 -3.88 -25.91
C ASP A 110 4.08 -4.46 -26.49
N THR A 111 4.97 -3.62 -27.02
CA THR A 111 6.24 -4.01 -27.66
C THR A 111 7.44 -4.03 -26.71
N VAL A 112 7.24 -3.67 -25.43
CA VAL A 112 8.27 -3.66 -24.40
C VAL A 112 7.91 -4.58 -23.25
N GLU A 113 8.89 -4.92 -22.44
CA GLU A 113 8.68 -5.50 -21.12
C GLU A 113 9.10 -4.48 -20.06
N VAL A 114 8.21 -4.25 -19.09
CA VAL A 114 8.47 -3.42 -17.92
C VAL A 114 8.94 -4.34 -16.80
N GLY A 115 10.17 -4.11 -16.33
CA GLY A 115 10.78 -4.85 -15.25
C GLY A 115 10.44 -4.23 -13.91
N GLN A 116 10.01 -5.08 -12.97
CA GLN A 116 9.80 -4.69 -11.59
C GLN A 116 10.28 -5.77 -10.64
N ARG A 117 10.98 -5.33 -9.60
CA ARG A 117 11.21 -6.13 -8.40
C ARG A 117 10.04 -5.86 -7.46
N GLU A 118 9.30 -6.91 -7.14
CA GLU A 118 8.02 -6.78 -6.44
C GLU A 118 7.86 -7.81 -5.32
N PHE A 119 7.11 -7.43 -4.29
CA PHE A 119 6.55 -8.35 -3.30
C PHE A 119 5.14 -7.89 -2.91
N ILE A 120 4.39 -8.75 -2.21
CA ILE A 120 3.08 -8.40 -1.66
C ILE A 120 3.06 -8.70 -0.16
N VAL A 121 2.51 -7.79 0.62
CA VAL A 121 2.25 -7.95 2.06
C VAL A 121 0.79 -7.62 2.35
N GLN A 122 0.22 -8.23 3.40
CA GLN A 122 -1.08 -7.85 3.94
C GLN A 122 -0.89 -6.85 5.07
N ASP A 123 -1.67 -5.77 5.04
CA ASP A 123 -1.79 -4.88 6.19
C ASP A 123 -2.58 -5.54 7.34
N PRO A 124 -2.69 -4.91 8.54
CA PRO A 124 -3.38 -5.49 9.70
C PRO A 124 -4.86 -5.84 9.50
N ASP A 125 -5.51 -5.25 8.49
CA ASP A 125 -6.92 -5.48 8.16
C ASP A 125 -7.11 -6.40 6.94
N GLY A 126 -6.01 -6.71 6.24
CA GLY A 126 -5.94 -7.69 5.15
C GLY A 126 -5.84 -7.08 3.75
N TYR A 127 -5.71 -5.75 3.63
CA TYR A 127 -5.51 -5.11 2.33
C TYR A 127 -4.18 -5.57 1.72
N LEU A 128 -4.19 -5.94 0.45
CA LEU A 128 -2.97 -6.31 -0.27
C LEU A 128 -2.22 -5.07 -0.72
N VAL A 129 -0.99 -4.92 -0.23
CA VAL A 129 -0.06 -3.84 -0.59
C VAL A 129 1.07 -4.46 -1.43
N ARG A 130 1.16 -4.05 -2.70
CA ARG A 130 2.16 -4.53 -3.67
C ARG A 130 3.23 -3.44 -3.83
N LEU A 131 4.41 -3.69 -3.29
CA LEU A 131 5.52 -2.73 -3.31
C LEU A 131 6.42 -3.04 -4.50
N VAL A 132 6.76 -2.01 -5.28
CA VAL A 132 7.45 -2.16 -6.57
C VAL A 132 8.68 -1.26 -6.65
N GLU A 133 9.84 -1.87 -6.87
CA GLU A 133 11.07 -1.22 -7.30
C GLU A 133 11.19 -1.38 -8.83
N ARG A 134 11.35 -0.26 -9.56
CA ARG A 134 11.39 -0.25 -11.02
C ARG A 134 12.78 -0.68 -11.53
N LEU A 135 12.82 -1.70 -12.38
CA LEU A 135 14.05 -2.20 -13.01
C LEU A 135 14.30 -1.61 -14.41
N GLY A 136 13.37 -0.79 -14.91
CA GLY A 136 13.40 -0.20 -16.25
C GLY A 136 12.62 -1.00 -17.29
N GLU A 137 12.87 -0.71 -18.56
CA GLU A 137 12.18 -1.31 -19.70
C GLU A 137 13.17 -1.99 -20.65
N ARG A 138 12.74 -3.07 -21.30
CA ARG A 138 13.50 -3.72 -22.39
C ARG A 138 12.60 -4.04 -23.58
N ARG A 139 13.14 -4.03 -24.80
CA ARG A 139 12.38 -4.43 -25.99
C ARG A 139 12.15 -5.93 -26.00
N ILE A 140 10.98 -6.34 -26.45
CA ILE A 140 10.71 -7.75 -26.77
C ILE A 140 11.48 -8.06 -28.06
N SER A 141 12.46 -8.96 -27.98
CA SER A 141 13.11 -9.48 -29.17
C SER A 141 12.08 -10.18 -30.03
N SER A 142 11.79 -9.66 -31.23
CA SER A 142 11.10 -10.43 -32.26
C SER A 142 12.01 -11.60 -32.64
N ALA A 143 11.55 -12.82 -32.37
CA ALA A 143 12.19 -14.04 -32.86
C ALA A 143 12.21 -14.08 -34.40
#